data_AF-A0A5P9HTY0-F1
#
_entry.id   AF-A0A5P9HTY0-F1
#
_cell.length_a   1.000
_cell.length_b   1.000
_cell.length_c   1.000
_cell.angle_alpha   90.00
_cell.angle_beta   90.00
_cell.angle_gamma   90.00
#
_symmetry.space_group_name_H-M   'P 1'
#
loop_
_entity.id
_entity.type
_entity.pdbx_description
1 polymer ?
#
loop_
_entity_poly.entity_id
_entity_poly.type
_entity_poly.pdbx_seq_one_letter_code
_entity_poly.pdbx_strand_id
1 'polypeptide(L)' 'MQNEWILDVLADLRTFARQNGLGVLAEQIDDTRLVAAAELASKGTSPREGTIGYECATATAARTDSRRS' A
#
# COMPACT_ATOMS: atom_id res chain seq x y z
N MET A 1 10.57 3.49 -1.13
CA MET A 1 11.82 3.93 -0.49
C MET A 1 11.94 5.44 -0.27
N GLN A 2 11.57 6.31 -1.21
CA GLN A 2 11.97 7.74 -1.12
C GLN A 2 11.32 8.52 0.03
N ASN A 3 10.22 8.03 0.60
CA ASN A 3 9.45 8.76 1.61
C ASN A 3 9.34 8.03 2.96
N GLU A 4 9.95 6.85 3.13
CA GLU A 4 9.85 6.08 4.39
C GLU A 4 10.72 6.66 5.52
N TRP A 5 11.77 7.41 5.17
CA TRP A 5 12.68 8.06 6.13
C TRP A 5 11.95 9.03 7.08
N ILE A 6 10.78 9.56 6.69
CA ILE A 6 10.01 10.46 7.54
C ILE A 6 9.46 9.74 8.78
N LEU A 7 9.21 8.43 8.71
CA LEU A 7 8.70 7.67 9.87
C LEU A 7 9.76 7.53 10.96
N ASP A 8 11.02 7.44 10.57
CA ASP A 8 12.15 7.41 11.51
C ASP A 8 12.34 8.79 12.15
N VAL A 9 12.30 9.87 11.36
CA VAL A 9 12.36 11.25 11.90
C VAL A 9 11.23 11.55 12.88
N LEU A 10 10.00 11.10 12.57
CA LEU A 10 8.87 11.24 13.49
C LEU A 10 9.04 10.36 14.76
N ALA A 11 9.76 9.25 14.69
CA ALA A 11 10.16 8.45 15.86
C ALA A 11 11.05 9.26 16.81
N ASP A 12 12.05 9.91 16.23
CA ASP A 12 13.06 10.66 16.97
C ASP A 12 12.42 11.88 17.64
N LEU A 13 11.57 12.61 16.92
CA LEU A 13 10.85 13.77 17.47
C LEU A 13 9.89 13.38 18.59
N ARG A 14 9.18 12.24 18.46
CA ARG A 14 8.33 11.72 19.53
C ARG A 14 9.17 11.40 20.78
N THR A 15 10.30 10.74 20.59
CA THR A 15 11.21 10.37 21.68
C THR A 15 11.75 11.61 22.39
N PHE A 16 12.17 12.61 21.62
CA PHE A 16 12.57 13.91 22.13
C PHE A 16 11.45 14.58 22.94
N ALA A 17 10.23 14.64 22.41
CA ALA A 17 9.09 15.24 23.09
C ALA A 17 8.79 14.54 24.43
N ARG A 18 8.83 13.20 24.47
CA ARG A 18 8.63 12.42 25.71
C ARG A 18 9.72 12.68 26.74
N GLN A 19 10.98 12.73 26.31
CA GLN A 19 12.11 12.99 27.21
C GLN A 19 12.08 14.40 27.81
N ASN A 20 11.47 15.37 27.11
CA ASN A 20 11.36 16.75 27.56
C ASN A 20 10.03 17.07 28.26
N GLY A 21 9.21 16.05 28.57
CA GLY A 21 7.92 16.27 29.23
C GLY A 21 6.85 16.94 28.37
N LEU A 22 7.06 17.01 27.05
CA LEU A 22 6.13 17.58 26.08
C LEU A 22 5.08 16.54 25.66
N GLY A 23 4.27 16.07 26.62
CA GLY A 23 3.34 14.95 26.42
C GLY A 23 2.34 15.17 25.28
N VAL A 24 1.71 16.35 25.22
CA VAL A 24 0.75 16.72 24.15
C VAL A 24 1.44 16.72 22.78
N LEU A 25 2.68 17.19 22.70
CA LEU A 25 3.45 17.18 21.45
C LEU A 25 3.77 15.75 21.01
N ALA A 26 4.14 14.86 21.95
CA ALA A 26 4.40 13.46 21.64
C ALA A 26 3.15 12.74 21.10
N GLU A 27 1.97 13.05 21.67
CA GLU A 27 0.69 12.50 21.22
C GLU A 27 0.33 12.99 19.81
N GLN A 28 0.50 14.28 19.52
CA GLN A 28 0.28 14.83 18.18
C GLN A 28 1.26 14.23 17.15
N ILE A 29 2.51 13.94 17.55
CA ILE A 29 3.47 13.27 16.67
C ILE A 29 3.07 11.81 16.41
N ASP A 30 2.48 11.12 17.38
CA ASP A 30 1.92 9.77 17.18
C ASP A 30 0.80 9.77 16.13
N ASP A 31 -0.15 10.71 16.24
CA ASP A 31 -1.22 10.86 15.24
C ASP A 31 -0.65 11.19 13.85
N THR A 32 0.35 12.07 13.79
CA THR A 32 1.03 12.44 12.55
C THR A 32 1.73 11.24 11.91
N ARG A 33 2.34 10.34 12.69
CA ARG A 33 2.93 9.09 12.18
C ARG A 33 1.89 8.19 11.53
N LEU A 34 0.70 8.06 12.14
CA LEU A 34 -0.37 7.21 11.59
C LEU A 34 -0.84 7.72 10.23
N VAL A 35 -1.04 9.04 10.10
CA VAL A 35 -1.41 9.67 8.83
C VAL A 35 -0.30 9.46 7.79
N ALA A 36 0.95 9.73 8.15
CA ALA A 36 2.09 9.54 7.25
C ALA A 36 2.19 8.08 6.76
N ALA A 37 2.03 7.10 7.66
CA ALA A 37 2.05 5.68 7.31
C ALA A 37 0.91 5.30 6.35
N ALA A 38 -0.30 5.80 6.59
CA ALA A 38 -1.46 5.56 5.71
C ALA A 38 -1.25 6.16 4.31
N GLU A 39 -0.74 7.38 4.22
CA GLU A 39 -0.42 8.05 2.96
C GLU A 39 0.70 7.34 2.19
N LEU A 40 1.73 6.87 2.91
CA LEU A 40 2.84 6.10 2.34
C LEU A 40 2.37 4.75 1.78
N ALA A 41 1.53 4.03 2.52
CA ALA A 41 0.93 2.77 2.08
C ALA A 41 0.05 2.99 0.83
N SER A 42 -0.72 4.08 0.82
CA SER A 42 -1.58 4.45 -0.32
C SER A 42 -0.77 4.90 -1.55
N LYS A 43 0.37 5.57 -1.37
CA LYS A 43 1.28 5.92 -2.48
C LYS A 43 2.06 4.70 -3.02
N GLY A 44 2.37 3.73 -2.16
CA GLY A 44 2.96 2.45 -2.55
C GLY A 44 2.05 1.61 -3.44
N THR A 45 0.74 1.84 -3.37
CA THR A 45 -0.27 1.28 -4.28
C THR A 45 -0.50 2.22 -5.48
N SER A 46 0.55 2.51 -6.24
CA SER A 46 0.34 2.89 -7.64
C SER A 46 0.00 1.59 -8.41
N PRO A 47 -1.12 1.48 -9.14
CA PRO A 47 -1.39 0.35 -10.02
C PRO A 47 -0.42 0.39 -11.19
N ARG A 48 0.78 -0.15 -10.98
CA ARG A 48 1.81 -0.37 -12.01
C ARG A 48 2.54 -1.66 -11.68
N GLU A 49 1.79 -2.77 -11.62
CA GLU A 49 2.23 -4.08 -12.08
C GLU A 49 1.05 -5.07 -11.91
N GLY A 50 0.52 -5.56 -13.03
CA GLY A 50 -0.06 -6.89 -13.14
C GLY A 50 -1.29 -7.22 -12.30
N THR A 51 -2.46 -6.93 -12.87
CA THR A 51 -3.70 -7.65 -12.63
C THR A 51 -3.48 -9.15 -12.40
N ILE A 52 -4.02 -9.60 -11.28
CA ILE A 52 -4.05 -10.96 -10.77
C ILE A 52 -4.76 -11.87 -11.78
N GLY A 53 -4.14 -13.01 -12.08
CA GLY A 53 -4.70 -14.02 -12.97
C GLY A 53 -6.03 -14.60 -12.49
N TYR A 54 -6.97 -14.69 -13.42
CA TYR A 54 -7.96 -15.78 -13.51
C TYR A 54 -8.67 -15.73 -14.87
N GLU A 55 -8.02 -16.19 -15.94
CA GLU A 55 -8.77 -16.63 -17.12
C GLU A 55 -8.17 -17.92 -17.69
N CYS A 56 -8.34 -18.99 -16.92
CA CYS A 56 -8.45 -20.33 -17.48
C CYS A 56 -9.94 -20.69 -17.56
N ALA A 57 -10.70 -19.92 -18.34
CA ALA A 57 -12.01 -20.35 -18.79
C ALA A 57 -11.80 -21.28 -19.99
N THR A 58 -11.67 -22.55 -19.64
CA THR A 58 -11.74 -23.69 -20.53
C THR A 58 -12.99 -23.66 -21.42
N ALA A 59 -12.86 -24.30 -22.57
CA ALA A 59 -13.93 -24.76 -23.46
C ALA A 59 -14.62 -23.70 -24.34
N THR A 60 -13.93 -23.29 -25.43
CA THR A 60 -14.68 -23.11 -26.68
C THR A 60 -14.92 -24.49 -27.27
N ALA A 61 -16.16 -24.92 -27.09
CA ALA A 61 -16.75 -26.15 -27.54
C ALA A 61 -16.53 -26.44 -29.02
N ALA A 62 -16.41 -27.74 -29.29
CA ALA A 62 -16.53 -28.38 -30.59
C ALA A 62 -17.55 -27.69 -31.50
N ARG A 63 -17.08 -27.20 -32.66
CA ARG A 63 -17.94 -26.96 -33.80
C ARG A 63 -17.84 -28.18 -34.71
N THR A 64 -18.76 -29.11 -34.47
CA THR A 64 -19.28 -30.02 -35.49
C THR A 64 -19.60 -29.21 -36.75
N ASP A 65 -19.13 -29.61 -37.92
CA ASP A 65 -20.05 -29.78 -39.04
C ASP A 65 -19.48 -30.77 -40.07
N SER A 66 -20.37 -31.65 -40.49
CA SER A 66 -20.18 -32.67 -41.52
C SER A 66 -20.60 -32.12 -42.88
N ARG A 67 -20.10 -32.77 -43.95
CA ARG A 67 -20.64 -32.83 -45.34
C ARG A 67 -20.22 -31.76 -46.36
N ARG A 68 -20.14 -32.30 -47.61
CA ARG A 68 -19.98 -31.68 -48.95
C ARG A 68 -18.54 -31.35 -49.35
N SER A 69 -17.97 -31.87 -50.43
CA SER A 69 -18.51 -32.63 -51.58
C SER A 69 -17.43 -33.53 -52.16
#